data_AF-A0A9E1DUT7-F1
#
_entry.id   AF-A0A9E1DUT7-F1
#
_cell.length_a   1.000
_cell.length_b   1.000
_cell.length_c   1.000
_cell.angle_alpha   90.00
_cell.angle_beta   90.00
_cell.angle_gamma   90.00
#
_symmetry.space_group_name_H-M   'P 1'
#
loop_
_entity.id
_entity.type
_entity.pdbx_description
1 polymer ?
#
loop_
_entity_poly.entity_id
_entity_poly.type
_entity_poly.pdbx_seq_one_letter_code
_entity_poly.pdbx_strand_id
1 'polypeptide(L)'
;MSTHIENNCGITEPQNGCRVTLQQLQALPVYYREMIPADYLDAMGHMNVRWYMALFDQATWNFFETIQLTADYIQTYHAGAFALRQFINYFSEIQAGQTVALRTRLLGRSEKRFHFMHFMINESTQRVASTFESLGTHADLEQRRSAPFPAFIAEAIDARLAGDRKLEWEAPVCGILNLDTE
;
A
#
# COMPACT_ATOMS: atom_id res chain seq x y z
N MET A 1 34.25 8.01 -8.91
CA MET A 1 33.04 8.18 -9.75
C MET A 1 31.81 7.90 -8.89
N SER A 2 31.59 8.76 -7.91
CA SER A 2 30.53 8.64 -6.91
C SER A 2 29.96 10.04 -6.76
N THR A 3 28.69 10.25 -7.14
CA THR A 3 27.83 11.42 -6.80
C THR A 3 26.71 11.56 -7.83
N HIS A 4 25.72 10.65 -7.88
CA HIS A 4 24.40 10.95 -8.48
C HIS A 4 23.25 10.06 -7.97
N ILE A 5 23.54 8.92 -7.32
CA ILE A 5 22.49 8.01 -6.82
C ILE A 5 21.90 8.45 -5.47
N GLU A 6 22.66 9.18 -4.64
CA GLU A 6 22.22 9.55 -3.28
C GLU A 6 21.05 10.54 -3.25
N ASN A 7 20.90 11.42 -4.25
CA ASN A 7 19.87 12.48 -4.22
C ASN A 7 18.46 12.05 -4.64
N ASN A 8 18.25 10.81 -5.10
CA ASN A 8 16.92 10.31 -5.52
C ASN A 8 16.46 9.07 -4.75
N CYS A 9 17.14 8.76 -3.64
CA CYS A 9 16.74 7.61 -2.86
C CYS A 9 15.41 7.85 -2.14
N GLY A 10 14.45 6.94 -2.32
CA GLY A 10 13.17 6.99 -1.62
C GLY A 10 13.20 6.25 -0.30
N ILE A 11 13.71 5.01 -0.31
CA ILE A 11 13.81 4.14 0.86
C ILE A 11 15.23 3.60 0.96
N THR A 12 15.88 3.84 2.09
CA THR A 12 17.24 3.42 2.39
C THR A 12 17.26 2.21 3.32
N GLU A 13 18.25 1.33 3.16
CA GLU A 13 18.63 0.36 4.18
C GLU A 13 19.88 0.84 4.93
N PRO A 14 19.92 0.69 6.28
CA PRO A 14 21.04 1.15 7.08
C PRO A 14 22.41 0.62 6.64
N GLN A 15 22.47 -0.54 5.98
CA GLN A 15 23.73 -1.21 5.59
C GLN A 15 23.95 -1.29 4.07
N ASN A 16 22.90 -1.16 3.25
CA ASN A 16 22.97 -1.43 1.81
C ASN A 16 22.73 -0.18 0.93
N GLY A 17 22.56 1.00 1.53
CA GLY A 17 22.31 2.23 0.80
C GLY A 17 20.89 2.31 0.25
N CYS A 18 20.73 2.73 -1.01
CA CYS A 18 19.40 2.93 -1.56
C CYS A 18 18.73 1.63 -1.99
N ARG A 19 17.60 1.27 -1.36
CA ARG A 19 16.83 0.07 -1.71
C ARG A 19 15.85 0.34 -2.84
N VAL A 20 15.12 1.46 -2.77
CA VAL A 20 14.16 1.87 -3.82
C VAL A 20 14.25 3.38 -4.02
N THR A 21 14.30 3.81 -5.27
CA THR A 21 14.34 5.23 -5.65
C THR A 21 12.95 5.85 -5.61
N LEU A 22 12.88 7.17 -5.43
CA LEU A 22 11.61 7.89 -5.49
C LEU A 22 10.95 7.75 -6.86
N GLN A 23 11.73 7.78 -7.94
CA GLN A 23 11.22 7.62 -9.31
C GLN A 23 10.51 6.27 -9.52
N GLN A 24 11.07 5.17 -9.00
CA GLN A 24 10.44 3.85 -9.05
C GLN A 24 9.09 3.85 -8.33
N LEU A 25 9.00 4.50 -7.16
CA LEU A 25 7.76 4.61 -6.41
C LEU A 25 6.75 5.51 -7.12
N GLN A 26 7.18 6.61 -7.74
CA GLN A 26 6.33 7.53 -8.50
C GLN A 26 5.79 6.94 -9.81
N ALA A 27 6.39 5.86 -10.32
CA ALA A 27 5.86 5.13 -11.47
C ALA A 27 4.66 4.24 -11.11
N LEU A 28 4.45 3.92 -9.84
CA LEU A 28 3.30 3.13 -9.38
C LEU A 28 1.99 3.93 -9.49
N PRO A 29 0.85 3.29 -9.76
CA PRO A 29 -0.46 3.96 -9.79
C PRO A 29 -0.82 4.60 -8.45
N VAL A 30 -1.38 5.81 -8.51
CA VAL A 30 -1.93 6.54 -7.35
C VAL A 30 -3.33 6.04 -7.07
N TYR A 31 -3.60 5.68 -5.82
CA TYR A 31 -4.92 5.26 -5.36
C TYR A 31 -5.57 6.23 -4.40
N TYR A 32 -4.81 7.14 -3.80
CA TYR A 32 -5.37 8.22 -3.00
C TYR A 32 -4.40 9.41 -3.00
N ARG A 33 -4.95 10.63 -3.00
CA ARG A 33 -4.16 11.86 -2.90
C ARG A 33 -4.92 12.85 -2.02
N GLU A 34 -4.21 13.48 -1.10
CA GLU A 34 -4.80 14.37 -0.11
C GLU A 34 -3.86 15.53 0.21
N MET A 35 -4.42 16.73 0.39
CA MET A 35 -3.71 17.85 1.00
C MET A 35 -4.02 17.84 2.49
N ILE A 36 -3.00 17.69 3.33
CA ILE A 36 -3.19 17.45 4.77
C ILE A 36 -3.81 18.68 5.44
N PRO A 37 -5.01 18.57 6.03
CA PRO A 37 -5.63 19.67 6.78
C PRO A 37 -4.98 19.84 8.16
N ALA A 38 -5.15 21.02 8.76
CA ALA A 38 -4.64 21.32 10.10
C ALA A 38 -5.21 20.36 11.17
N ASP A 39 -6.45 19.91 11.01
CA ASP A 39 -7.12 18.98 11.93
C ASP A 39 -6.46 17.58 11.99
N TYR A 40 -5.55 17.28 11.06
CA TYR A 40 -4.81 16.02 11.08
C TYR A 40 -3.56 16.08 11.96
N LEU A 41 -3.14 17.27 12.37
CA LEU A 41 -1.94 17.44 13.20
C LEU A 41 -2.22 17.08 14.66
N ASP A 42 -1.23 16.52 15.34
CA ASP A 42 -1.27 16.37 16.79
C ASP A 42 -0.57 17.53 17.51
N ALA A 43 -0.43 17.41 18.84
CA ALA A 43 0.19 18.41 19.69
C ALA A 43 1.67 18.71 19.34
N MET A 44 2.33 17.87 18.54
CA MET A 44 3.71 18.10 18.08
C MET A 44 3.76 18.89 16.76
N GLY A 45 2.61 19.17 16.13
CA GLY A 45 2.53 20.04 14.94
C GLY A 45 2.75 19.32 13.61
N HIS A 46 2.72 17.99 13.59
CA HIS A 46 2.77 17.16 12.38
C HIS A 46 1.65 16.12 12.39
N MET A 47 1.37 15.53 11.23
CA MET A 47 0.25 14.61 11.04
C MET A 47 0.32 13.45 12.05
N ASN A 48 -0.77 13.26 12.79
CA ASN A 48 -0.85 12.19 13.77
C ASN A 48 -0.83 10.81 13.08
N VAL A 49 -0.19 9.82 13.73
CA VAL A 49 -0.08 8.45 13.23
C VAL A 49 -1.43 7.80 12.87
N ARG A 50 -2.54 8.16 13.56
CA ARG A 50 -3.88 7.66 13.21
C ARG A 50 -4.29 7.98 11.77
N TRP A 51 -3.86 9.15 11.28
CA TRP A 51 -4.24 9.63 9.96
C TRP A 51 -3.46 8.92 8.87
N TYR A 52 -2.22 8.46 9.13
CA TYR A 52 -1.52 7.60 8.19
C TYR A 52 -2.34 6.36 7.86
N MET A 53 -2.84 5.65 8.89
CA MET A 53 -3.69 4.48 8.71
C MET A 53 -5.01 4.83 7.99
N ALA A 54 -5.64 5.95 8.34
CA ALA A 54 -6.86 6.39 7.67
C ALA A 54 -6.64 6.65 6.17
N LEU A 55 -5.56 7.30 5.78
CA LEU A 55 -5.24 7.53 4.36
C LEU A 55 -4.86 6.21 3.67
N PHE A 56 -4.11 5.32 4.32
CA PHE A 56 -3.83 3.97 3.78
C PHE A 56 -5.11 3.16 3.57
N ASP A 57 -6.10 3.29 4.44
CA ASP A 57 -7.41 2.64 4.27
C ASP A 57 -8.16 3.21 3.05
N GLN A 58 -8.18 4.53 2.87
CA GLN A 58 -8.74 5.16 1.66
C GLN A 58 -8.08 4.64 0.38
N ALA A 59 -6.74 4.57 0.36
CA ALA A 59 -6.01 3.98 -0.76
C ALA A 59 -6.32 2.49 -0.96
N THR A 60 -6.55 1.74 0.12
CA THR A 60 -6.92 0.32 0.06
C THR A 60 -8.29 0.13 -0.58
N TRP A 61 -9.30 0.91 -0.20
CA TRP A 61 -10.62 0.85 -0.83
C TRP A 61 -10.58 1.22 -2.31
N ASN A 62 -9.88 2.31 -2.66
CA ASN A 62 -9.72 2.69 -4.06
C ASN A 62 -8.92 1.65 -4.87
N PHE A 63 -7.97 0.96 -4.24
CA PHE A 63 -7.29 -0.19 -4.84
C PHE A 63 -8.25 -1.37 -5.04
N PHE A 64 -9.06 -1.70 -4.05
CA PHE A 64 -10.04 -2.77 -4.08
C PHE A 64 -11.09 -2.61 -5.18
N GLU A 65 -11.52 -1.37 -5.44
CA GLU A 65 -12.38 -1.05 -6.58
C GLU A 65 -11.80 -1.55 -7.92
N THR A 66 -10.47 -1.45 -8.10
CA THR A 66 -9.82 -1.90 -9.36
C THR A 66 -9.71 -3.40 -9.52
N ILE A 67 -9.88 -4.16 -8.44
CA ILE A 67 -9.87 -5.63 -8.45
C ILE A 67 -11.26 -6.22 -8.20
N GLN A 68 -12.30 -5.42 -8.40
CA GLN A 68 -13.72 -5.80 -8.27
C GLN A 68 -14.16 -6.20 -6.85
N LEU A 69 -13.38 -5.86 -5.83
CA LEU A 69 -13.75 -6.02 -4.43
C LEU A 69 -14.44 -4.74 -3.93
N THR A 70 -15.58 -4.42 -4.54
CA THR A 70 -16.31 -3.16 -4.34
C THR A 70 -17.29 -3.22 -3.17
N ALA A 71 -17.82 -2.07 -2.76
CA ALA A 71 -18.93 -2.02 -1.79
C ALA A 71 -20.17 -2.82 -2.28
N ASP A 72 -20.48 -2.75 -3.58
CA ASP A 72 -21.59 -3.49 -4.18
C ASP A 72 -21.36 -5.00 -4.16
N TYR A 73 -20.12 -5.45 -4.42
CA TYR A 73 -19.73 -6.85 -4.26
C TYR A 73 -19.99 -7.32 -2.84
N ILE A 74 -19.54 -6.54 -1.84
CA ILE A 74 -19.70 -6.89 -0.43
C ILE A 74 -21.16 -7.03 -0.03
N GLN A 75 -22.00 -6.11 -0.48
CA GLN A 75 -23.44 -6.13 -0.18
C GLN A 75 -24.16 -7.28 -0.89
N THR A 76 -23.80 -7.54 -2.15
CA THR A 76 -24.49 -8.54 -3.00
C THR A 76 -24.12 -9.97 -2.63
N TYR A 77 -22.83 -10.22 -2.37
CA TYR A 77 -22.31 -11.58 -2.16
C TYR A 77 -22.07 -11.92 -0.69
N HIS A 78 -22.30 -10.96 0.23
CA HIS A 78 -21.95 -11.10 1.65
C HIS A 78 -20.51 -11.62 1.84
N ALA A 79 -19.59 -11.12 1.01
CA ALA A 79 -18.20 -11.54 0.96
C ALA A 79 -17.29 -10.32 0.80
N GLY A 80 -16.11 -10.32 1.41
CA GLY A 80 -15.24 -9.15 1.45
C GLY A 80 -13.80 -9.49 1.76
N ALA A 81 -13.06 -8.55 2.34
CA ALA A 81 -11.70 -8.78 2.80
C ALA A 81 -11.53 -8.52 4.29
N PHE A 82 -10.66 -9.32 4.92
CA PHE A 82 -10.13 -9.05 6.25
C PHE A 82 -8.63 -8.78 6.17
N ALA A 83 -8.17 -7.75 6.90
CA ALA A 83 -6.75 -7.56 7.15
C ALA A 83 -6.26 -8.60 8.17
N LEU A 84 -5.21 -9.34 7.83
CA LEU A 84 -4.62 -10.35 8.71
C LEU A 84 -3.42 -9.79 9.46
N ARG A 85 -2.51 -9.13 8.73
CA ARG A 85 -1.29 -8.54 9.27
C ARG A 85 -0.96 -7.27 8.50
N GLN A 86 -0.42 -6.29 9.21
CA GLN A 86 0.03 -5.02 8.65
C GLN A 86 1.37 -4.63 9.27
N PHE A 87 2.24 -4.01 8.48
CA PHE A 87 3.52 -3.47 8.94
C PHE A 87 3.69 -2.06 8.39
N ILE A 88 3.97 -1.10 9.28
CA ILE A 88 4.06 0.33 8.92
C ILE A 88 5.42 0.88 9.34
N ASN A 89 6.08 1.58 8.42
CA ASN A 89 7.25 2.39 8.72
C ASN A 89 6.91 3.86 8.61
N TYR A 90 7.51 4.69 9.47
CA TYR A 90 7.42 6.15 9.43
C TYR A 90 8.83 6.71 9.17
N PHE A 91 9.00 7.43 8.06
CA PHE A 91 10.30 7.92 7.61
C PHE A 91 10.45 9.44 7.70
N SER A 92 9.37 10.18 7.44
CA SER A 92 9.38 11.64 7.55
C SER A 92 8.02 12.20 7.96
N GLU A 93 8.07 13.28 8.73
CA GLU A 93 6.89 14.00 9.19
C GLU A 93 6.18 14.73 8.02
N ILE A 94 4.87 14.89 8.15
CA ILE A 94 4.03 15.62 7.19
C ILE A 94 3.32 16.75 7.93
N GLN A 95 3.38 17.96 7.36
CA GLN A 95 2.77 19.17 7.90
C GLN A 95 1.46 19.51 7.18
N ALA A 96 0.65 20.36 7.80
CA ALA A 96 -0.55 20.87 7.15
C ALA A 96 -0.22 21.66 5.88
N GLY A 97 -1.11 21.56 4.88
CA GLY A 97 -0.94 22.15 3.55
C GLY A 97 -0.01 21.36 2.63
N GLN A 98 0.70 20.34 3.12
CA GLN A 98 1.47 19.44 2.26
C GLN A 98 0.56 18.41 1.59
N THR A 99 0.87 18.05 0.35
CA THR A 99 0.13 17.05 -0.42
C THR A 99 0.84 15.71 -0.38
N VAL A 100 0.10 14.65 -0.08
CA VAL A 100 0.57 13.26 -0.15
C VAL A 100 -0.15 12.49 -1.24
N ALA A 101 0.57 11.59 -1.90
CA ALA A 101 0.01 10.61 -2.82
C ALA A 101 0.37 9.20 -2.33
N LEU A 102 -0.64 8.35 -2.25
CA LEU A 102 -0.52 6.95 -1.87
C LEU A 102 -0.54 6.09 -3.11
N ARG A 103 0.52 5.31 -3.29
CA ARG A 103 0.73 4.47 -4.47
C ARG A 103 0.84 3.02 -4.06
N THR A 104 0.26 2.13 -4.85
CA THR A 104 0.14 0.71 -4.48
C THR A 104 0.88 -0.18 -5.44
N ARG A 105 1.58 -1.17 -4.88
CA ARG A 105 2.13 -2.31 -5.59
C ARG A 105 1.53 -3.60 -5.01
N LEU A 106 0.91 -4.41 -5.85
CA LEU A 106 0.49 -5.76 -5.49
C LEU A 106 1.69 -6.71 -5.63
N LEU A 107 1.96 -7.49 -4.59
CA LEU A 107 3.13 -8.38 -4.51
C LEU A 107 2.77 -9.81 -4.90
N GLY A 108 1.55 -10.24 -4.60
CA GLY A 108 1.05 -11.55 -5.00
C GLY A 108 -0.31 -11.88 -4.42
N ARG A 109 -0.82 -13.05 -4.81
CA ARG A 109 -1.98 -13.69 -4.19
C ARG A 109 -1.80 -15.21 -4.09
N SER A 110 -2.55 -15.81 -3.16
CA SER A 110 -2.85 -17.25 -3.17
C SER A 110 -4.30 -17.45 -3.68
N GLU A 111 -4.89 -18.62 -3.40
CA GLU A 111 -6.30 -18.89 -3.67
C GLU A 111 -7.25 -17.94 -2.92
N LYS A 112 -6.86 -17.48 -1.73
CA LYS A 112 -7.72 -16.66 -0.84
C LYS A 112 -7.04 -15.45 -0.22
N ARG A 113 -5.71 -15.28 -0.39
CA ARG A 113 -4.96 -14.18 0.24
C ARG A 113 -4.32 -13.28 -0.80
N PHE A 114 -4.12 -12.02 -0.47
CA PHE A 114 -3.31 -11.08 -1.25
C PHE A 114 -2.29 -10.39 -0.35
N HIS A 115 -1.15 -10.02 -0.95
CA HIS A 115 -0.08 -9.28 -0.30
C HIS A 115 0.22 -8.04 -1.13
N PHE A 116 0.11 -6.85 -0.55
CA PHE A 116 0.38 -5.59 -1.24
C PHE A 116 1.08 -4.58 -0.33
N MET A 117 1.67 -3.56 -0.94
CA MET A 117 2.25 -2.41 -0.25
C MET A 117 1.68 -1.11 -0.77
N HIS A 118 1.46 -0.17 0.16
CA HIS A 118 1.25 1.25 -0.12
C HIS A 118 2.52 2.04 0.22
N PHE A 119 2.81 3.03 -0.61
CA PHE A 119 3.87 4.01 -0.43
C PHE A 119 3.25 5.39 -0.34
N MET A 120 3.40 6.05 0.80
CA MET A 120 2.96 7.44 0.99
C MET A 120 4.11 8.37 0.63
N ILE A 121 3.96 9.08 -0.48
CA ILE A 121 4.92 10.07 -0.97
C ILE A 121 4.38 11.45 -0.64
N ASN A 122 5.16 12.24 0.08
CA ASN A 122 4.91 13.66 0.26
C ASN A 122 5.37 14.39 -1.01
N GLU A 123 4.42 14.74 -1.87
CA GLU A 123 4.69 15.38 -3.16
C GLU A 123 5.14 16.84 -2.99
N SER A 124 4.82 17.48 -1.86
CA SER A 124 5.32 18.83 -1.55
C SER A 124 6.82 18.84 -1.23
N THR A 125 7.34 17.77 -0.64
CA THR A 125 8.76 17.68 -0.25
C THR A 125 9.58 16.70 -1.11
N GLN A 126 8.93 15.94 -1.99
CA GLN A 126 9.52 14.86 -2.78
C GLN A 126 10.25 13.83 -1.89
N ARG A 127 9.61 13.42 -0.81
CA ARG A 127 10.12 12.41 0.14
C ARG A 127 9.10 11.31 0.38
N VAL A 128 9.59 10.12 0.66
CA VAL A 128 8.74 9.03 1.17
C VAL A 128 8.46 9.32 2.65
N ALA A 129 7.19 9.43 3.01
CA ALA A 129 6.76 9.68 4.38
C ALA A 129 6.56 8.38 5.14
N SER A 130 5.98 7.37 4.50
CA SER A 130 5.64 6.10 5.15
C SER A 130 5.43 4.99 4.13
N THR A 131 5.64 3.75 4.57
CA THR A 131 5.21 2.53 3.87
C THR A 131 4.21 1.76 4.71
N PHE A 132 3.26 1.12 4.07
CA PHE A 132 2.32 0.18 4.68
C PHE A 132 2.34 -1.12 3.87
N GLU A 133 2.68 -2.23 4.50
CA GLU A 133 2.64 -3.58 3.94
C GLU A 133 1.46 -4.32 4.55
N SER A 134 0.65 -5.00 3.74
CA SER A 134 -0.51 -5.73 4.25
C SER A 134 -0.71 -7.09 3.60
N LEU A 135 -0.92 -8.06 4.47
CA LEU A 135 -1.46 -9.37 4.13
C LEU A 135 -2.94 -9.39 4.49
N GLY A 136 -3.79 -9.63 3.48
CA GLY A 136 -5.23 -9.76 3.63
C GLY A 136 -5.76 -11.08 3.07
N THR A 137 -6.99 -11.42 3.44
CA THR A 137 -7.73 -12.58 2.91
C THR A 137 -9.08 -12.16 2.41
N HIS A 138 -9.55 -12.79 1.34
CA HIS A 138 -10.96 -12.85 1.03
C HIS A 138 -11.70 -13.66 2.10
N ALA A 139 -12.91 -13.23 2.43
CA ALA A 139 -13.70 -13.76 3.52
C ALA A 139 -15.18 -13.85 3.15
N ASP A 140 -15.80 -14.94 3.56
CA ASP A 140 -17.25 -15.08 3.67
C ASP A 140 -17.69 -14.34 4.94
N LEU A 141 -18.57 -13.35 4.81
CA LEU A 141 -19.00 -12.50 5.92
C LEU A 141 -20.18 -13.10 6.70
N GLU A 142 -20.90 -14.06 6.13
CA GLU A 142 -21.93 -14.83 6.85
C GLU A 142 -21.25 -15.80 7.83
N GLN A 143 -20.28 -16.55 7.35
CA GLN A 143 -19.52 -17.55 8.14
C GLN A 143 -18.35 -16.92 8.89
N ARG A 144 -18.02 -15.65 8.59
CA ARG A 144 -16.93 -14.88 9.18
C ARG A 144 -15.57 -15.58 9.12
N ARG A 145 -15.25 -16.21 7.99
CA ARG A 145 -14.00 -16.96 7.78
C ARG A 145 -13.41 -16.75 6.39
N SER A 146 -12.12 -17.06 6.23
CA SER A 146 -11.46 -16.98 4.93
C SER A 146 -12.12 -17.90 3.90
N ALA A 147 -12.27 -17.42 2.66
CA ALA A 147 -12.83 -18.18 1.54
C ALA A 147 -12.04 -17.88 0.25
N PRO A 148 -11.96 -18.81 -0.72
CA PRO A 148 -11.36 -18.57 -2.04
C PRO A 148 -11.91 -17.32 -2.71
N PHE A 149 -11.08 -16.63 -3.49
CA PHE A 149 -11.58 -15.58 -4.38
C PHE A 149 -12.53 -16.18 -5.43
N PRO A 150 -13.65 -15.52 -5.75
CA PRO A 150 -14.38 -15.81 -6.98
C PRO A 150 -13.48 -15.64 -8.21
N ALA A 151 -13.73 -16.41 -9.26
CA ALA A 151 -12.89 -16.41 -10.48
C ALA A 151 -12.69 -15.01 -11.06
N PHE A 152 -13.75 -14.20 -11.15
CA PHE A 152 -13.67 -12.84 -11.70
C PHE A 152 -12.79 -11.89 -10.87
N ILE A 153 -12.78 -12.03 -9.53
CA ILE A 153 -11.88 -11.27 -8.65
C ILE A 153 -10.44 -11.80 -8.81
N ALA A 154 -10.26 -13.11 -8.83
CA ALA A 154 -8.95 -13.73 -9.02
C ALA A 154 -8.29 -13.28 -10.35
N GLU A 155 -9.07 -13.24 -11.43
CA GLU A 155 -8.66 -12.75 -12.75
C GLU A 155 -8.30 -11.26 -12.73
N ALA A 156 -9.11 -10.43 -12.05
CA ALA A 156 -8.80 -9.00 -11.90
C ALA A 156 -7.51 -8.77 -11.09
N ILE A 157 -7.29 -9.53 -10.02
CA ILE A 157 -6.05 -9.50 -9.24
C ILE A 157 -4.86 -9.95 -10.10
N ASP A 158 -5.00 -11.01 -10.90
CA ASP A 158 -3.92 -11.50 -11.77
C ASP A 158 -3.56 -10.50 -12.87
N ALA A 159 -4.56 -9.86 -13.48
CA ALA A 159 -4.35 -8.80 -14.46
C ALA A 159 -3.56 -7.63 -13.86
N ARG A 160 -3.91 -7.21 -12.64
CA ARG A 160 -3.18 -6.17 -11.91
C ARG A 160 -1.76 -6.62 -11.56
N LEU A 161 -1.61 -7.83 -11.04
CA LEU A 161 -0.33 -8.41 -10.64
C LEU A 161 0.63 -8.56 -11.82
N ALA A 162 0.12 -8.84 -13.02
CA ALA A 162 0.93 -8.92 -14.24
C ALA A 162 1.64 -7.59 -14.58
N GLY A 163 1.06 -6.45 -14.22
CA GLY A 163 1.71 -5.14 -14.32
C GLY A 163 2.85 -4.99 -13.30
N ASP A 164 2.55 -5.29 -12.02
CA ASP A 164 3.51 -5.12 -10.92
C ASP A 164 4.68 -6.13 -10.98
N ARG A 165 4.50 -7.28 -11.62
CA ARG A 165 5.55 -8.27 -11.90
C ARG A 165 6.59 -7.81 -12.93
N LYS A 166 6.26 -6.82 -13.76
CA LYS A 166 7.20 -6.25 -14.76
C LYS A 166 8.16 -5.24 -14.15
N LEU A 167 7.96 -4.86 -12.89
CA LEU A 167 8.82 -3.90 -12.19
C LEU A 167 10.17 -4.55 -11.86
N GLU A 168 11.24 -3.99 -12.41
CA GLU A 168 12.63 -4.49 -12.26
C GLU A 168 13.29 -4.08 -10.92
N TRP A 169 12.50 -3.98 -9.85
CA TRP A 169 13.00 -3.64 -8.51
C TRP A 169 12.25 -4.43 -7.44
N GLU A 170 12.93 -4.75 -6.36
CA GLU A 170 12.38 -5.54 -5.27
C GLU A 170 11.59 -4.66 -4.30
N ALA A 171 10.39 -5.11 -3.93
CA ALA A 171 9.57 -4.40 -2.98
C ALA A 171 10.25 -4.40 -1.59
N PRO A 172 10.23 -3.28 -0.85
CA PRO A 172 10.92 -3.18 0.43
C PRO A 172 10.09 -3.78 1.58
N VAL A 173 9.75 -5.07 1.46
CA VAL A 173 8.97 -5.82 2.46
C VAL A 173 9.74 -5.97 3.78
N CYS A 174 9.00 -6.13 4.87
CA CYS A 174 9.51 -6.35 6.23
C CYS A 174 10.15 -7.74 6.43
N GLY A 175 9.84 -8.70 5.54
CA GLY A 175 10.34 -10.07 5.59
C GLY A 175 9.55 -11.03 6.50
N ILE A 176 8.62 -10.53 7.31
CA ILE A 176 7.77 -11.34 8.20
C ILE A 176 6.43 -11.69 7.55
N LEU A 177 5.87 -10.78 6.77
CA LEU A 177 4.59 -10.98 6.07
C LEU A 177 4.83 -11.75 4.78
N ASN A 178 4.22 -12.92 4.66
CA ASN A 178 4.34 -13.79 3.50
C ASN A 178 2.96 -14.38 3.15
N LEU A 179 2.77 -14.69 1.86
CA LEU A 179 1.66 -15.54 1.45
C LEU A 179 2.00 -16.94 1.92
N ASP A 180 1.28 -17.46 2.92
CA ASP A 180 1.45 -18.86 3.31
C ASP A 180 1.12 -19.74 2.10
N THR A 181 1.99 -20.71 1.82
CA THR A 181 1.69 -21.85 0.96
C THR A 181 0.83 -22.81 1.79
N GLU A 182 -0.49 -22.58 1.81
CA GLU A 182 -1.44 -23.64 2.19
C GLU A 182 -1.63 -24.58 1.00
#